data_AF-A0A8T9S8D3-F1
#
_entry.id   AF-A0A8T9S8D3-F1
#
_cell.length_a   1.000
_cell.length_b   1.000
_cell.length_c   1.000
_cell.angle_alpha   90.00
_cell.angle_beta   90.00
_cell.angle_gamma   90.00
#
_symmetry.space_group_name_H-M   'P 1'
#
loop_
_entity.id
_entity.type
_entity.pdbx_description
1 polymer ?
#
loop_
_entity_poly.entity_id
_entity_poly.type
_entity_poly.pdbx_seq_one_letter_code
_entity_poly.pdbx_strand_id
1 'polypeptide(L)'
;MKTLVGRLLAVLLIGLLGACGPKTPEKEVDMRDNFVGEWKSADTNAQTHTRIKRTGDTFYIHEGINDLVGTYDPNVESIMIDNGVKKVPVKYLPETDQLLITGGQREAKFSRVK
;
A
#
# COMPACT_ATOMS: atom_id res chain seq x y z
N MET A 1 19.44 -15.50 76.00
CA MET A 1 18.10 -16.15 76.05
C MET A 1 17.59 -16.29 74.63
N LYS A 2 17.22 -17.54 74.26
CA LYS A 2 16.24 -17.95 73.23
C LYS A 2 16.47 -17.49 71.77
N THR A 3 17.05 -18.34 70.90
CA THR A 3 16.39 -19.27 69.93
C THR A 3 15.66 -18.55 68.78
N LEU A 4 15.61 -18.96 67.51
CA LEU A 4 15.85 -20.24 66.86
C LEU A 4 16.02 -20.01 65.33
N VAL A 5 16.88 -20.82 64.72
CA VAL A 5 16.81 -21.43 63.37
C VAL A 5 15.56 -21.14 62.51
N GLY A 6 15.80 -20.81 61.23
CA GLY A 6 14.77 -20.86 60.18
C GLY A 6 15.35 -20.81 58.76
N ARG A 7 15.95 -21.91 58.30
CA ARG A 7 16.12 -22.18 56.86
C ARG A 7 14.72 -22.42 56.26
N LEU A 8 14.36 -21.71 55.20
CA LEU A 8 13.53 -22.32 54.16
C LEU A 8 13.98 -21.83 52.79
N LEU A 9 14.50 -22.77 52.02
CA LEU A 9 14.67 -22.73 50.59
C LEU A 9 13.32 -22.39 49.93
N ALA A 10 13.31 -21.45 49.00
CA ALA A 10 12.30 -21.40 47.94
C ALA A 10 13.01 -21.06 46.63
N VAL A 11 13.60 -22.10 46.03
CA VAL A 11 13.86 -22.12 44.59
C VAL A 11 12.58 -22.62 43.95
N LEU A 12 11.95 -21.80 43.12
CA LEU A 12 11.06 -22.27 42.06
C LEU A 12 11.13 -21.31 40.88
N LEU A 13 11.90 -21.72 39.88
CA LEU A 13 11.83 -21.27 38.49
C LEU A 13 10.41 -21.47 37.95
N ILE A 14 9.75 -20.42 37.48
CA ILE A 14 8.81 -20.38 36.34
C ILE A 14 8.77 -18.90 35.91
N GLY A 15 8.96 -18.43 34.68
CA GLY A 15 9.16 -19.01 33.37
C GLY A 15 9.17 -17.82 32.38
N LEU A 16 9.90 -17.94 31.27
CA LEU A 16 9.81 -17.11 30.07
C LEU A 16 9.75 -15.57 30.28
N LEU A 17 10.90 -14.96 30.58
CA LEU A 17 11.19 -13.65 30.00
C LEU A 17 11.45 -13.86 28.51
N GLY A 18 10.36 -13.98 27.74
CA GLY A 18 10.42 -13.78 26.30
C GLY A 18 11.06 -12.41 26.07
N ALA A 19 12.24 -12.42 25.46
CA ALA A 19 12.98 -11.22 25.12
C ALA A 19 12.07 -10.27 24.33
N CYS A 20 11.56 -9.23 24.98
CA CYS A 20 11.04 -8.06 24.30
C CYS A 20 12.27 -7.25 23.88
N GLY A 21 13.00 -7.75 22.88
CA GLY A 21 13.92 -6.90 22.12
C GLY A 21 13.12 -5.78 21.47
N PRO A 22 13.72 -4.59 21.22
CA PRO A 22 13.05 -3.57 20.45
C PRO A 22 12.64 -4.19 19.11
N LYS A 23 11.34 -4.29 18.86
CA LYS A 23 10.82 -4.65 17.54
C LYS A 23 11.39 -3.60 16.59
N THR A 24 12.27 -4.03 15.69
CA THR A 24 12.69 -3.21 14.55
C THR A 24 11.41 -2.64 13.93
N PRO A 25 11.28 -1.31 13.78
CA PRO A 25 10.10 -0.78 13.12
C PRO A 25 10.10 -1.33 11.69
N GLU A 26 9.20 -2.26 11.40
CA GLU A 26 8.84 -2.61 10.04
C GLU A 26 8.41 -1.30 9.40
N LYS A 27 9.17 -0.85 8.39
CA LYS A 27 8.84 0.34 7.62
C LYS A 27 7.45 0.09 7.05
N GLU A 28 6.45 0.79 7.59
CA GLU A 28 5.08 0.72 7.12
C GLU A 28 5.08 1.03 5.62
N VAL A 29 4.78 0.03 4.81
CA VAL A 29 4.74 0.18 3.36
C VAL A 29 3.45 0.91 3.04
N ASP A 30 3.60 2.17 2.65
CA ASP A 30 2.47 2.97 2.19
C ASP A 30 1.93 2.37 0.88
N MET A 31 0.76 1.75 0.94
CA MET A 31 0.14 1.12 -0.23
C MET A 31 -0.08 2.10 -1.40
N ARG A 32 -0.13 3.41 -1.12
CA ARG A 32 -0.21 4.48 -2.13
C ARG A 32 1.01 4.52 -3.04
N ASP A 33 2.17 4.04 -2.58
CA ASP A 33 3.39 3.98 -3.39
C ASP A 33 3.30 2.93 -4.50
N ASN A 34 2.42 1.95 -4.38
CA ASN A 34 2.22 0.94 -5.42
C ASN A 34 1.71 1.53 -6.74
N PHE A 35 1.05 2.69 -6.71
CA PHE A 35 0.56 3.34 -7.91
C PHE A 35 1.64 4.15 -8.65
N VAL A 36 2.71 4.55 -7.96
CA VAL A 36 3.75 5.43 -8.50
C VAL A 36 4.60 4.66 -9.50
N GLY A 37 4.87 5.28 -10.65
CA GLY A 37 5.72 4.71 -11.69
C GLY A 37 5.18 4.90 -13.10
N GLU A 38 5.73 4.14 -14.03
CA GLU A 38 5.33 4.11 -15.43
C GLU A 38 4.54 2.84 -15.73
N TRP A 39 3.48 2.99 -16.52
CA TRP A 39 2.48 1.97 -16.79
C TRP A 39 2.18 1.96 -18.29
N LYS A 40 1.94 0.77 -18.84
CA LYS A 40 1.55 0.59 -20.25
C LYS A 40 0.32 -0.29 -20.35
N SER A 41 -0.57 -0.01 -21.30
CA SER A 41 -1.75 -0.85 -21.55
C SER A 41 -1.35 -2.31 -21.74
N ALA A 42 -2.07 -3.21 -21.06
CA ALA A 42 -1.84 -4.65 -21.12
C ALA A 42 -2.55 -5.31 -22.32
N ASP A 43 -3.65 -4.73 -22.79
CA ASP A 43 -4.59 -5.38 -23.71
C ASP A 43 -4.54 -4.85 -25.15
N THR A 44 -3.73 -3.82 -25.43
CA THR A 44 -3.74 -3.15 -26.75
C THR A 44 -2.35 -2.99 -27.35
N ASN A 45 -2.25 -3.14 -28.68
CA ASN A 45 -1.13 -2.62 -29.48
C ASN A 45 -0.97 -1.08 -29.39
N ALA A 46 -1.92 -0.39 -28.75
CA ALA A 46 -1.81 1.02 -28.44
C ALA A 46 -0.79 1.24 -27.32
N GLN A 47 0.23 2.04 -27.62
CA GLN A 47 1.31 2.44 -26.71
C GLN A 47 0.85 3.51 -25.71
N THR A 48 -0.33 3.32 -25.10
CA THR A 48 -0.77 4.24 -24.05
C THR A 48 0.15 4.05 -22.86
N HIS A 49 1.02 5.02 -22.66
CA HIS A 49 1.96 5.11 -21.56
C HIS A 49 1.43 6.12 -20.55
N THR A 50 1.32 5.68 -19.30
CA THR A 50 0.83 6.47 -18.19
C THR A 50 1.92 6.59 -17.15
N ARG A 51 2.27 7.81 -16.75
CA ARG A 51 3.21 8.07 -15.65
C ARG A 51 2.45 8.65 -14.47
N ILE A 52 2.61 8.04 -13.30
CA ILE A 52 1.95 8.45 -12.06
C ILE A 52 3.00 8.91 -11.05
N LYS A 53 2.82 10.12 -10.53
CA LYS A 53 3.59 10.70 -9.42
C LYS A 53 2.66 11.00 -8.25
N ARG A 54 3.20 11.03 -7.03
CA ARG A 54 2.44 11.28 -5.80
C ARG A 54 3.03 12.43 -5.00
N THR A 55 2.17 13.21 -4.34
CA THR A 55 2.53 14.18 -3.29
C THR A 55 1.46 14.14 -2.21
N GLY A 56 1.76 13.52 -1.06
CA GLY A 56 0.75 13.25 -0.04
C GLY A 56 -0.33 12.31 -0.57
N ASP A 57 -1.60 12.73 -0.50
CA ASP A 57 -2.76 11.98 -1.02
C ASP A 57 -3.12 12.31 -2.47
N THR A 58 -2.39 13.25 -3.08
CA THR A 58 -2.63 13.69 -4.45
C THR A 58 -1.74 12.93 -5.43
N PHE A 59 -2.35 12.50 -6.53
CA PHE A 59 -1.71 11.80 -7.63
C PHE A 59 -1.79 12.64 -8.90
N TYR A 60 -0.65 12.76 -9.57
CA TYR A 60 -0.50 13.43 -10.85
C TYR A 60 -0.25 12.36 -11.91
N ILE A 61 -1.15 12.29 -12.89
CA ILE A 61 -1.23 11.21 -13.86
C ILE A 61 -1.07 11.82 -15.24
N HIS A 62 0.00 11.46 -15.93
CA HIS A 62 0.32 11.93 -17.27
C HIS A 62 0.07 10.79 -18.26
N GLU A 63 -0.89 10.96 -19.16
CA GLU A 63 -1.27 9.99 -20.19
C GLU A 63 -1.26 10.66 -21.58
N GLY A 64 -0.19 10.43 -22.34
CA GLY A 64 -0.01 11.07 -23.65
C GLY A 64 0.10 12.60 -23.53
N ILE A 65 -0.93 13.33 -23.98
CA ILE A 65 -1.02 14.80 -23.88
C ILE A 65 -1.91 15.28 -22.72
N ASN A 66 -2.52 14.35 -21.99
CA ASN A 66 -3.46 14.67 -20.92
C ASN A 66 -2.76 14.62 -19.57
N ASP A 67 -2.99 15.65 -18.76
CA ASP A 67 -2.64 15.67 -17.35
C ASP A 67 -3.91 15.56 -16.52
N LEU A 68 -3.95 14.55 -15.65
CA LEU A 68 -5.06 14.26 -14.76
C LEU A 68 -4.58 14.33 -13.32
N VAL A 69 -5.48 14.76 -12.44
CA VAL A 69 -5.25 14.77 -11.00
C VAL A 69 -6.25 13.82 -10.35
N GLY A 70 -5.76 12.99 -9.43
CA GLY A 70 -6.58 12.11 -8.63
C GLY A 70 -6.24 12.21 -7.15
N THR A 71 -7.18 11.80 -6.31
CA THR A 71 -6.98 11.70 -4.86
C THR A 71 -7.23 10.27 -4.43
N TYR A 72 -6.42 9.75 -3.51
CA TYR A 72 -6.65 8.42 -2.96
C TYR A 72 -7.86 8.40 -2.03
N ASP A 73 -8.77 7.45 -2.26
CA ASP A 73 -9.87 7.15 -1.36
C ASP A 73 -9.57 5.82 -0.63
N PRO A 74 -9.31 5.87 0.69
CA PRO A 74 -8.98 4.67 1.47
C PRO A 74 -10.16 3.71 1.63
N ASN A 75 -11.41 4.14 1.41
CA ASN A 75 -12.58 3.25 1.56
C ASN A 75 -12.70 2.25 0.42
N VAL A 76 -12.19 2.60 -0.75
CA VAL A 76 -12.21 1.77 -1.97
C VAL A 76 -10.79 1.45 -2.47
N GLU A 77 -9.78 1.85 -1.71
CA GLU A 77 -8.36 1.64 -1.97
C GLU A 77 -7.94 2.01 -3.40
N SER A 78 -8.47 3.13 -3.91
CA SER A 78 -8.33 3.53 -5.31
C SER A 78 -7.98 5.01 -5.44
N ILE A 79 -7.25 5.36 -6.50
CA ILE A 79 -7.14 6.77 -6.92
C ILE A 79 -8.44 7.14 -7.62
N MET A 80 -9.09 8.20 -7.16
CA MET A 80 -10.30 8.74 -7.77
C MET A 80 -9.92 9.92 -8.66
N ILE A 81 -9.99 9.72 -9.98
CA ILE A 81 -9.75 10.77 -10.98
C ILE A 81 -11.07 11.44 -11.31
N ASP A 82 -11.13 12.77 -11.24
CA ASP A 82 -12.26 13.53 -11.76
C ASP A 82 -11.99 13.91 -13.23
N ASN A 83 -12.86 13.47 -14.14
CA ASN A 83 -12.78 13.83 -15.56
C ASN A 83 -13.83 14.88 -15.97
N GLY A 84 -14.44 15.56 -15.00
CA GLY A 84 -15.48 16.58 -15.20
C GLY A 84 -16.90 16.03 -15.40
N VAL A 85 -17.05 14.72 -15.63
CA VAL A 85 -18.36 14.06 -15.79
C VAL A 85 -18.62 13.08 -14.64
N LYS A 86 -17.59 12.31 -14.25
CA LYS A 86 -17.67 11.33 -13.19
C LYS A 86 -16.31 11.11 -12.56
N LYS A 87 -16.32 10.54 -11.36
CA LYS A 87 -15.12 10.00 -10.75
C LYS A 87 -14.82 8.62 -11.34
N VAL A 88 -13.60 8.42 -11.80
CA VAL A 88 -13.10 7.16 -12.35
C VAL A 88 -12.10 6.57 -11.37
N PRO A 89 -12.34 5.36 -10.82
CA PRO A 89 -11.39 4.70 -9.95
C PRO A 89 -10.24 4.08 -10.75
N VAL A 90 -9.03 4.22 -10.23
CA VAL A 90 -7.83 3.47 -10.60
C VAL A 90 -7.44 2.60 -9.42
N LYS A 91 -7.52 1.29 -9.59
CA LYS A 91 -7.21 0.30 -8.55
C LYS A 91 -5.89 -0.40 -8.84
N TYR A 92 -5.08 -0.64 -7.81
CA TYR A 92 -3.89 -1.48 -7.93
C TYR A 92 -4.25 -2.95 -7.67
N LEU A 93 -3.76 -3.84 -8.53
CA LEU A 93 -3.91 -5.28 -8.43
C LEU A 93 -2.56 -5.90 -8.02
N PRO A 94 -2.33 -6.19 -6.73
CA PRO A 94 -1.02 -6.61 -6.24
C PRO A 94 -0.58 -7.97 -6.77
N GLU A 95 -1.54 -8.87 -7.05
CA GLU A 95 -1.25 -10.22 -7.56
C GLU A 95 -0.62 -10.22 -8.95
N THR A 96 -0.91 -9.19 -9.76
CA THR A 96 -0.45 -9.09 -11.14
C THR A 96 0.47 -7.88 -11.40
N ASP A 97 0.72 -7.03 -10.40
CA ASP A 97 1.40 -5.73 -10.53
C ASP A 97 0.81 -4.90 -11.68
N GLN A 98 -0.51 -4.71 -11.61
CA GLN A 98 -1.28 -3.99 -12.62
C GLN A 98 -2.13 -2.88 -12.02
N LEU A 99 -2.44 -1.87 -12.85
CA LEU A 99 -3.54 -0.96 -12.60
C LEU A 99 -4.78 -1.43 -13.36
N LEU A 100 -5.93 -1.31 -12.72
CA LEU A 100 -7.25 -1.47 -13.32
C LEU A 100 -7.97 -0.12 -13.30
N ILE A 101 -8.37 0.35 -14.48
CA ILE A 101 -9.17 1.57 -14.64
C ILE A 101 -10.58 1.14 -15.08
N THR A 102 -11.60 1.46 -14.28
CA THR A 102 -12.99 1.08 -14.57
C THR A 102 -13.83 2.31 -14.93
N GLY A 103 -14.26 2.38 -16.18
CA GLY A 103 -15.04 3.50 -16.73
C GLY A 103 -16.40 3.07 -17.26
N GLY A 104 -17.44 3.08 -16.42
CA GLY A 104 -18.78 2.63 -16.85
C GLY A 104 -18.82 1.12 -17.09
N GLN A 105 -19.10 0.68 -18.32
CA GLN A 105 -19.15 -0.73 -18.73
C GLN A 105 -17.81 -1.22 -19.35
N ARG A 106 -16.74 -0.43 -19.22
CA ARG A 106 -15.42 -0.73 -19.80
C ARG A 106 -14.36 -0.76 -18.72
N GLU A 107 -13.39 -1.63 -18.93
CA GLU A 107 -12.21 -1.78 -18.09
C GLU A 107 -10.96 -1.72 -18.96
N ALA A 108 -9.88 -1.18 -18.41
CA ALA A 108 -8.56 -1.19 -19.02
C ALA A 108 -7.52 -1.59 -17.97
N LYS A 109 -6.63 -2.52 -18.32
CA LYS A 109 -5.51 -2.95 -17.49
C LYS A 109 -4.21 -2.34 -17.98
N PHE A 110 -3.36 -1.95 -17.04
CA PHE A 110 -2.02 -1.47 -17.33
C PHE A 110 -1.00 -2.26 -16.52
N SER A 111 0.08 -2.66 -17.16
CA SER A 111 1.21 -3.33 -16.52
C SER A 111 2.34 -2.34 -16.29
N ARG A 112 3.08 -2.53 -15.20
CA ARG A 112 4.25 -1.70 -14.90
C ARG A 112 5.30 -1.82 -16.00
N VAL A 113 5.92 -0.70 -16.36
CA VAL A 113 7.12 -0.66 -17.19
C VAL A 113 8.31 -0.97 -16.29
N LYS A 114 9.07 -2.03 -16.61
CA LYS A 114 10.29 -2.44 -15.89
C LYS A 114 11.50 -1.69 -16.42
#